data_AF-A0A9P5Z673-F1
#
_entry.id   AF-A0A9P5Z673-F1
#
_cell.length_a   1.000
_cell.length_b   1.000
_cell.length_c   1.000
_cell.angle_alpha   90.00
_cell.angle_beta   90.00
_cell.angle_gamma   90.00
#
_symmetry.space_group_name_H-M   'P 1'
#
loop_
_entity.id
_entity.type
_entity.pdbx_description
1 polymer ?
#
loop_
_entity_poly.entity_id
_entity_poly.type
_entity_poly.pdbx_seq_one_letter_code
_entity_poly.pdbx_strand_id
1 'polypeptide(L)'
;MALVETVDLTPLTGIFSNPEHFPSCARCIFGAATKGILQGQGTAGSKTFWTNFAQDLDFWRSLVRFLFAIRTEEETREILSRLNRCSCKMRDRRVLEYHRFGRVSEGRISTRTCVDGQTSAALLITSLFCDLSTILEQSRVISVAKRTNGKWPTCPQDLMPFGPKNLVDSFIIWLRIIPDLIVVTVANQSIGFCGSLLIPSVITSDLTLHVIEAGRRLFDRTLETIRLRAESRRRATGEAFLDQIRPLMLYFAEFFGPLTILQQAAVIDNCELKAVQVFSLLSCAANDPRLCLELAKLHSANLEDRALMLYHSMKLRIRPLPPILLHPALCNRYRCEFPCERSVTVGVEDEGINRHDNGREGIHDSTGADEKTDGSVGQNQGSGELQKDLEATSENSEFDQEKSGADIEGQTDVDTQERMRHYTKVAMLVLPQIRKARSILNCSTQDCPNSIQSTGREFRRCTGCNVTLYCGEKCQSEAWNAELYPHKFICKVLHKVISVAGSDLIFYDLDSEYRGWDFFPRELLPCVMAKWWWNDAVSMKDLLQIQAWTSHKKLPSAEVCKTECLPGFDDYEATIRELCEFRDATVKAEYLIIDDPMSGTDADFEYLKKSFELISERAKSKAPVAPGYYF
;
A
#
# COMPACT_ATOMS: atom_id res chain seq x y z
N MET A 1 12.41 33.10 7.40
CA MET A 1 12.26 33.63 8.78
C MET A 1 11.19 34.71 8.90
N ALA A 2 11.21 35.80 8.12
CA ALA A 2 10.21 36.89 8.23
C ALA A 2 8.72 36.49 8.01
N LEU A 3 8.44 35.35 7.36
CA LEU A 3 7.07 34.80 7.18
C LEU A 3 6.58 33.92 8.34
N VAL A 4 7.48 33.43 9.21
CA VAL A 4 7.09 32.68 10.41
C VAL A 4 6.70 33.66 11.53
N GLU A 5 7.31 34.84 11.55
CA GLU A 5 6.96 35.92 12.49
C GLU A 5 5.52 36.44 12.31
N THR A 6 4.91 36.26 11.13
CA THR A 6 3.55 36.75 10.86
C THR A 6 2.45 35.77 11.28
N VAL A 7 2.77 34.48 11.42
CA VAL A 7 1.83 33.47 11.92
C VAL A 7 2.27 33.11 13.34
N ASP A 8 1.80 33.88 14.32
CA ASP A 8 2.12 33.65 15.74
C ASP A 8 1.48 32.33 16.22
N LEU A 9 2.21 31.21 16.03
CA LEU A 9 1.86 29.88 16.54
C LEU A 9 2.40 29.64 17.96
N THR A 10 3.12 30.60 18.54
CA THR A 10 3.58 30.58 19.93
C THR A 10 2.49 30.18 20.93
N PRO A 11 1.21 30.61 20.77
CA PRO A 11 0.13 30.16 21.64
C PRO A 11 -0.08 28.63 21.61
N LEU A 12 0.08 27.99 20.46
CA LEU A 12 -0.06 26.53 20.32
C LEU A 12 1.13 25.80 20.93
N THR A 13 2.35 26.30 20.73
CA THR A 13 3.56 25.73 21.36
C THR A 13 3.45 25.73 22.88
N GLY A 14 2.93 26.82 23.48
CA GLY A 14 2.66 26.90 24.91
C GLY A 14 1.59 25.90 25.39
N ILE A 15 0.53 25.70 24.59
CA ILE A 15 -0.53 24.72 24.86
C ILE A 15 0.04 23.29 24.89
N PHE A 16 0.87 22.92 23.93
CA PHE A 16 1.45 21.58 23.86
C PHE A 16 2.54 21.34 24.92
N SER A 17 3.20 22.39 25.37
CA SER A 17 4.21 22.31 26.42
C SER A 17 3.63 22.13 27.83
N ASN A 18 2.37 22.51 28.07
CA ASN A 18 1.71 22.39 29.36
C ASN A 18 0.27 21.84 29.22
N PRO A 19 0.10 20.53 28.97
CA PRO A 19 -1.21 19.92 28.76
C PRO A 19 -2.10 19.95 30.03
N GLU A 20 -1.53 20.22 31.20
CA GLU A 20 -2.31 20.34 32.44
C GLU A 20 -3.05 21.67 32.53
N HIS A 21 -2.71 22.67 31.72
CA HIS A 21 -3.30 24.00 31.79
C HIS A 21 -3.74 24.45 30.39
N PHE A 22 -4.89 23.95 29.93
CA PHE A 22 -5.51 24.42 28.70
C PHE A 22 -6.40 25.64 28.97
N PRO A 23 -5.99 26.86 28.60
CA PRO A 23 -6.86 28.03 28.75
C PRO A 23 -8.01 28.04 27.73
N SER A 24 -8.01 27.12 26.78
CA SER A 24 -8.93 27.06 25.65
C SER A 24 -9.37 25.63 25.36
N CYS A 25 -10.62 25.47 24.90
CA CYS A 25 -11.12 24.17 24.47
C CYS A 25 -10.64 23.78 23.07
N ALA A 26 -10.79 22.51 22.72
CA ALA A 26 -10.37 21.93 21.44
C ALA A 26 -10.89 22.72 20.23
N ARG A 27 -12.18 23.11 20.22
CA ARG A 27 -12.76 23.88 19.11
C ARG A 27 -12.05 25.22 18.92
N CYS A 28 -11.72 25.91 20.01
CA CYS A 28 -10.99 27.17 19.94
C CYS A 28 -9.56 26.95 19.44
N ILE A 29 -8.85 25.94 19.97
CA ILE A 29 -7.48 25.59 19.57
C ILE A 29 -7.46 25.24 18.08
N PHE A 30 -8.39 24.40 17.64
CA PHE A 30 -8.50 23.95 16.26
C PHE A 30 -8.74 25.12 15.31
N GLY A 31 -9.67 26.02 15.66
CA GLY A 31 -9.94 27.20 14.84
C GLY A 31 -8.80 28.21 14.82
N ALA A 32 -8.07 28.37 15.92
CA ALA A 32 -6.86 29.19 15.96
C ALA A 32 -5.78 28.63 15.02
N ALA A 33 -5.52 27.32 15.08
CA ALA A 33 -4.57 26.63 14.21
C ALA A 33 -4.98 26.74 12.73
N THR A 34 -6.24 26.42 12.40
CA THR A 34 -6.73 26.51 11.01
C THR A 34 -6.64 27.93 10.48
N LYS A 35 -7.04 28.94 11.27
CA LYS A 35 -6.97 30.34 10.84
C LYS A 35 -5.53 30.76 10.57
N GLY A 36 -4.59 30.39 11.45
CA GLY A 36 -3.16 30.67 11.27
C GLY A 36 -2.62 30.04 9.98
N ILE A 37 -2.94 28.76 9.74
CA ILE A 37 -2.56 28.05 8.51
C ILE A 37 -3.13 28.76 7.26
N LEU A 38 -4.43 29.05 7.23
CA LEU A 38 -5.07 29.70 6.08
C LEU A 38 -4.49 31.10 5.80
N GLN A 39 -4.20 31.88 6.83
CA GLN A 39 -3.56 33.19 6.69
C GLN A 39 -2.13 33.07 6.15
N GLY A 40 -1.35 32.13 6.68
CA GLY A 40 0.00 31.83 6.18
C GLY A 40 0.00 31.35 4.72
N GLN A 41 -0.95 30.48 4.35
CA GLN A 41 -1.11 30.02 2.97
C GLN A 41 -1.57 31.14 2.02
N GLY A 42 -2.47 32.02 2.45
CA GLY A 42 -2.93 33.16 1.64
C GLY A 42 -1.83 34.17 1.35
N THR A 43 -0.84 34.29 2.24
CA THR A 43 0.27 35.25 2.10
C THR A 43 1.47 34.68 1.35
N ALA A 44 1.85 33.41 1.58
CA ALA A 44 3.04 32.80 1.00
C ALA A 44 2.76 31.80 -0.14
N GLY A 45 1.50 31.37 -0.31
CA GLY A 45 1.13 30.18 -1.07
C GLY A 45 1.31 28.89 -0.25
N SER A 46 0.50 27.87 -0.55
CA SER A 46 0.46 26.61 0.24
C SER A 46 1.83 25.92 0.34
N LYS A 47 2.52 25.72 -0.79
CA LYS A 47 3.82 25.03 -0.83
C LYS A 47 4.91 25.76 -0.03
N THR A 48 4.98 27.09 -0.16
CA THR A 48 5.94 27.93 0.56
C THR A 48 5.64 27.96 2.05
N PHE A 49 4.35 28.06 2.42
CA PHE A 49 3.91 28.04 3.81
C PHE A 49 4.38 26.76 4.51
N TRP A 50 4.06 25.58 3.98
CA TRP A 50 4.48 24.32 4.61
C TRP A 50 5.99 24.16 4.68
N THR A 51 6.72 24.64 3.65
CA THR A 51 8.19 24.66 3.67
C THR A 51 8.76 25.51 4.80
N ASN A 52 8.17 26.67 5.07
CA ASN A 52 8.58 27.55 6.18
C ASN A 52 8.12 26.98 7.53
N PHE A 53 6.90 26.44 7.59
CA PHE A 53 6.34 25.88 8.81
C PHE A 53 7.11 24.64 9.29
N ALA A 54 7.66 23.85 8.37
CA ALA A 54 8.58 22.76 8.69
C ALA A 54 9.90 23.21 9.35
N GLN A 55 10.22 24.52 9.34
CA GLN A 55 11.42 25.06 9.99
C GLN A 55 11.18 25.48 11.45
N ASP A 56 9.93 25.51 11.92
CA ASP A 56 9.59 25.83 13.32
C ASP A 56 9.84 24.62 14.23
N LEU A 57 11.10 24.41 14.58
CA LEU A 57 11.52 23.23 15.34
C LEU A 57 10.86 23.15 16.73
N ASP A 58 10.60 24.29 17.36
CA ASP A 58 10.06 24.33 18.73
C ASP A 58 8.58 23.98 18.75
N PHE A 59 7.81 24.44 17.75
CA PHE A 59 6.45 23.97 17.54
C PHE A 59 6.40 22.45 17.36
N TRP A 60 7.17 21.89 16.42
CA TRP A 60 7.12 20.45 16.11
C TRP A 60 7.61 19.59 17.27
N ARG A 61 8.67 20.00 17.98
CA ARG A 61 9.12 19.32 19.19
C ARG A 61 8.04 19.31 20.27
N SER A 62 7.36 20.44 20.47
CA SER A 62 6.28 20.53 21.47
C SER A 62 5.09 19.67 21.08
N LEU A 63 4.67 19.71 19.80
CA LEU A 63 3.58 18.88 19.28
C LEU A 63 3.88 17.38 19.43
N VAL A 64 5.06 16.92 19.01
CA VAL A 64 5.43 15.50 19.10
C VAL A 64 5.57 15.05 20.54
N ARG A 65 6.11 15.90 21.43
CA ARG A 65 6.12 15.60 22.88
C ARG A 65 4.70 15.53 23.44
N PHE A 66 3.78 16.37 22.97
CA PHE A 66 2.38 16.29 23.37
C PHE A 66 1.72 15.00 22.86
N LEU A 67 1.85 14.67 21.57
CA LEU A 67 1.21 13.50 20.97
C LEU A 67 1.76 12.18 21.54
N PHE A 68 3.07 12.10 21.79
CA PHE A 68 3.72 10.83 22.18
C PHE A 68 4.24 10.82 23.61
N ALA A 69 3.77 11.72 24.47
CA ALA A 69 4.04 11.64 25.89
C ALA A 69 3.47 10.32 26.47
N ILE A 70 4.23 9.75 27.39
CA ILE A 70 3.91 8.50 28.08
C ILE A 70 2.60 8.69 28.83
N ARG A 71 1.56 7.96 28.43
CA ARG A 71 0.23 8.00 29.03
C ARG A 71 -0.43 6.64 28.94
N THR A 72 -1.39 6.43 29.83
CA THR A 72 -2.39 5.37 29.74
C THR A 72 -3.52 5.77 28.80
N GLU A 73 -4.38 4.82 28.46
CA GLU A 73 -5.59 5.08 27.67
C GLU A 73 -6.56 5.99 28.45
N GLU A 74 -6.66 5.79 29.76
CA GLU A 74 -7.49 6.56 30.70
C GLU A 74 -7.04 8.02 30.78
N GLU A 75 -5.74 8.27 30.99
CA GLU A 75 -5.18 9.63 31.02
C GLU A 75 -5.38 10.34 29.68
N THR A 76 -5.24 9.61 28.57
CA THR A 76 -5.47 10.17 27.23
C THR A 76 -6.93 10.56 27.03
N ARG A 77 -7.88 9.72 27.47
CA ARG A 77 -9.32 10.06 27.46
C ARG A 77 -9.63 11.23 28.39
N GLU A 78 -8.98 11.34 29.54
CA GLU A 78 -9.15 12.47 30.46
C GLU A 78 -8.71 13.78 29.80
N ILE A 79 -7.56 13.80 29.11
CA ILE A 79 -7.09 14.96 28.34
C ILE A 79 -8.13 15.36 27.28
N LEU A 80 -8.65 14.41 26.51
CA LEU A 80 -9.69 14.69 25.51
C LEU A 80 -10.98 15.23 26.17
N SER A 81 -11.41 14.65 27.28
CA SER A 81 -12.57 15.09 28.04
C SER A 81 -12.41 16.55 28.51
N ARG A 82 -11.24 16.89 29.05
CA ARG A 82 -10.90 18.25 29.46
C ARG A 82 -10.88 19.22 28.28
N LEU A 83 -10.24 18.85 27.17
CA LEU A 83 -10.19 19.65 25.95
C LEU A 83 -11.59 19.90 25.36
N ASN A 84 -12.54 18.99 25.56
CA ASN A 84 -13.92 19.19 25.12
C ASN A 84 -14.72 20.20 25.96
N ARG A 85 -14.29 20.50 27.19
CA ARG A 85 -14.99 21.45 28.07
C ARG A 85 -14.63 22.89 27.68
N CYS A 86 -15.63 23.67 27.29
CA CYS A 86 -15.43 25.07 26.91
C CYS A 86 -15.36 25.99 28.13
N SER A 87 -14.16 26.48 28.44
CA SER A 87 -13.89 27.55 29.43
C SER A 87 -13.46 28.87 28.76
N CYS A 88 -13.55 28.95 27.43
CA CYS A 88 -13.07 30.07 26.64
C CYS A 88 -13.83 31.37 26.97
N LYS A 89 -13.09 32.50 27.02
CA LYS A 89 -13.66 33.83 27.23
C LYS A 89 -14.36 34.33 25.95
N MET A 90 -15.57 33.85 25.67
CA MET A 90 -16.32 34.15 24.44
C MET A 90 -16.64 35.65 24.23
N ARG A 91 -16.45 36.50 25.25
CA ARG A 91 -16.51 37.96 25.12
C ARG A 91 -15.34 38.54 24.32
N ASP A 92 -14.22 37.83 24.24
CA ASP A 92 -13.11 38.17 23.36
C ASP A 92 -13.48 37.81 21.91
N ARG A 93 -13.49 38.83 21.04
CA ARG A 93 -13.84 38.69 19.62
C ARG A 93 -12.93 37.70 18.89
N ARG A 94 -11.63 37.64 19.24
CA ARG A 94 -10.67 36.71 18.61
C ARG A 94 -11.01 35.26 18.98
N VAL A 95 -11.30 35.01 20.25
CA VAL A 95 -11.70 33.68 20.75
C VAL A 95 -13.01 33.24 20.09
N LEU A 96 -14.01 34.13 19.99
CA LEU A 96 -15.26 33.85 19.27
C LEU A 96 -15.01 33.50 17.79
N GLU A 97 -14.10 34.23 17.14
CA GLU A 97 -13.73 33.96 15.75
C GLU A 97 -13.05 32.60 15.61
N TYR A 98 -12.12 32.25 16.50
CA TYR A 98 -11.52 30.92 16.52
C TYR A 98 -12.56 29.83 16.71
N HIS A 99 -13.55 30.00 17.59
CA HIS A 99 -14.66 29.04 17.69
C HIS A 99 -15.45 28.86 16.39
N ARG A 100 -15.64 29.92 15.60
CA ARG A 100 -16.31 29.84 14.30
C ARG A 100 -15.48 29.07 13.29
N PHE A 101 -14.19 29.38 13.17
CA PHE A 101 -13.27 28.62 12.32
C PHE A 101 -13.19 27.15 12.75
N GLY A 102 -13.10 26.88 14.05
CA GLY A 102 -13.04 25.53 14.60
C GLY A 102 -14.27 24.71 14.23
N ARG A 103 -15.47 25.29 14.25
CA ARG A 103 -16.69 24.62 13.79
C ARG A 103 -16.64 24.26 12.30
N VAL A 104 -16.11 25.14 11.47
CA VAL A 104 -15.94 24.87 10.02
C VAL A 104 -14.93 23.75 9.81
N SER A 105 -13.81 23.77 10.53
CA SER A 105 -12.79 22.72 10.46
C SER A 105 -13.28 21.37 10.97
N GLU A 106 -14.07 21.35 12.05
CA GLU A 106 -14.74 20.15 12.54
C GLU A 106 -15.61 19.51 11.46
N GLY A 107 -16.38 20.30 10.71
CA GLY A 107 -17.19 19.79 9.59
C GLY A 107 -16.33 19.11 8.51
N ARG A 108 -15.17 19.70 8.16
CA ARG A 108 -14.25 19.14 7.15
C ARG A 108 -13.56 17.86 7.60
N ILE A 109 -13.18 17.75 8.88
CA ILE A 109 -12.57 16.51 9.38
C ILE A 109 -13.63 15.44 9.66
N SER A 110 -14.84 15.82 10.05
CA SER A 110 -15.94 14.87 10.30
C SER A 110 -16.36 14.13 9.03
N THR A 111 -16.26 14.75 7.84
CA THR A 111 -16.52 14.05 6.57
C THR A 111 -15.50 12.96 6.30
N ARG A 112 -14.24 13.13 6.73
CA ARG A 112 -13.18 12.12 6.59
C ARG A 112 -13.42 10.91 7.48
N THR A 113 -13.92 11.10 8.69
CA THR A 113 -14.11 10.01 9.66
C THR A 113 -15.46 9.30 9.49
N CYS A 114 -16.49 10.05 9.05
CA CYS A 114 -17.88 9.63 8.95
C CYS A 114 -18.42 8.93 10.22
N VAL A 115 -17.94 9.37 11.40
CA VAL A 115 -18.43 8.87 12.69
C VAL A 115 -19.31 9.92 13.35
N ASP A 116 -20.55 9.51 13.63
CA ASP A 116 -21.48 10.32 14.40
C ASP A 116 -20.96 10.51 15.84
N GLY A 117 -21.12 11.72 16.38
CA GLY A 117 -20.82 12.00 17.78
C GLY A 117 -19.32 12.15 18.11
N GLN A 118 -18.44 12.31 17.11
CA GLN A 118 -17.05 12.65 17.41
C GLN A 118 -16.93 13.97 18.17
N THR A 119 -16.09 13.94 19.20
CA THR A 119 -15.85 15.12 20.01
C THR A 119 -14.88 16.08 19.32
N SER A 120 -14.99 17.38 19.60
CA SER A 120 -14.07 18.41 19.09
C SER A 120 -12.60 18.08 19.38
N ALA A 121 -12.30 17.47 20.54
CA ALA A 121 -10.96 17.06 20.91
C ALA A 121 -10.43 15.94 20.00
N ALA A 122 -11.23 14.91 19.71
CA ALA A 122 -10.83 13.85 18.79
C ALA A 122 -10.57 14.37 17.37
N LEU A 123 -11.42 15.29 16.88
CA LEU A 123 -11.24 15.97 15.60
C LEU A 123 -9.97 16.84 15.57
N LEU A 124 -9.67 17.54 16.66
CA LEU A 124 -8.42 18.29 16.81
C LEU A 124 -7.22 17.36 16.69
N ILE A 125 -7.17 16.25 17.45
CA ILE A 125 -6.02 15.32 17.37
C ILE A 125 -5.89 14.71 15.97
N THR A 126 -7.01 14.35 15.34
CA THR A 126 -7.03 13.89 13.94
C THR A 126 -6.37 14.91 13.00
N SER A 127 -6.73 16.19 13.14
CA SER A 127 -6.11 17.28 12.37
C SER A 127 -4.61 17.41 12.66
N LEU A 128 -4.18 17.28 13.91
CA LEU A 128 -2.75 17.35 14.27
C LEU A 128 -1.96 16.20 13.63
N PHE A 129 -2.53 15.00 13.54
CA PHE A 129 -1.92 13.90 12.78
C PHE A 129 -1.89 14.15 11.27
N CYS A 130 -2.91 14.81 10.70
CA CYS A 130 -2.89 15.22 9.28
C CYS A 130 -1.76 16.23 9.01
N ASP A 131 -1.61 17.24 9.88
CA ASP A 131 -0.55 18.25 9.77
C ASP A 131 0.83 17.61 9.91
N LEU A 132 1.00 16.72 10.89
CA LEU A 132 2.22 15.96 11.09
C LEU A 132 2.54 15.07 9.88
N SER A 133 1.54 14.36 9.33
CA SER A 133 1.68 13.54 8.14
C SER A 133 2.17 14.34 6.93
N THR A 134 1.63 15.55 6.77
CA THR A 134 1.99 16.46 5.66
C THR A 134 3.45 16.89 5.77
N ILE A 135 3.94 17.20 6.97
CA ILE A 135 5.35 17.59 7.17
C ILE A 135 6.31 16.42 7.04
N LEU A 136 5.92 15.24 7.50
CA LEU A 136 6.71 14.03 7.34
C LEU A 136 6.84 13.64 5.87
N GLU A 137 5.78 13.76 5.07
CA GLU A 137 5.82 13.48 3.63
C GLU A 137 6.76 14.43 2.87
N GLN A 138 6.80 15.71 3.27
CA GLN A 138 7.72 16.69 2.67
C GLN A 138 9.19 16.48 3.10
N SER A 139 9.42 15.67 4.11
CA SER A 139 10.74 15.41 4.65
C SER A 139 11.39 14.22 3.94
N ARG A 140 12.59 14.41 3.42
CA ARG A 140 13.30 13.31 2.74
C ARG A 140 14.01 12.44 3.76
N VAL A 141 13.61 11.17 3.88
CA VAL A 141 14.22 10.18 4.80
C VAL A 141 15.76 10.21 4.76
N ILE A 142 16.35 10.27 3.58
CA ILE A 142 17.81 10.32 3.39
C ILE A 142 18.42 11.59 4.00
N SER A 143 17.78 12.76 3.81
CA SER A 143 18.27 14.03 4.36
C SER A 143 18.20 14.05 5.88
N VAL A 144 17.16 13.45 6.46
CA VAL A 144 17.01 13.32 7.92
C VAL A 144 18.05 12.38 8.50
N ALA A 145 18.26 11.22 7.87
CA ALA A 145 19.28 10.26 8.30
C ALA A 145 20.69 10.87 8.24
N LYS A 146 20.96 11.75 7.26
CA LYS A 146 22.23 12.47 7.11
C LYS A 146 22.36 13.75 7.95
N ARG A 147 21.30 14.17 8.66
CA ARG A 147 21.24 15.45 9.39
C ARG A 147 21.57 16.68 8.53
N THR A 148 21.27 16.60 7.23
CA THR A 148 21.44 17.71 6.28
C THR A 148 20.11 18.42 5.99
N ASN A 149 19.02 17.97 6.61
CA ASN A 149 17.72 18.57 6.44
C ASN A 149 17.63 19.87 7.25
N GLY A 150 17.43 21.01 6.57
CA GLY A 150 17.09 22.28 7.22
C GLY A 150 15.63 22.37 7.67
N LYS A 151 14.92 21.25 7.69
CA LYS A 151 13.50 21.11 8.04
C LYS A 151 13.33 20.01 9.08
N TRP A 152 12.27 20.10 9.87
CA TRP A 152 11.88 19.06 10.81
C TRP A 152 11.25 17.85 10.07
N PRO A 153 11.54 16.60 10.47
CA PRO A 153 12.48 16.22 11.52
C PRO A 153 13.93 16.38 11.04
N THR A 154 14.81 16.78 11.95
CA THR A 154 16.25 16.97 11.68
C THR A 154 17.05 15.69 11.96
N CYS A 155 16.52 14.83 12.82
CA CYS A 155 17.05 13.50 13.14
C CYS A 155 15.94 12.56 13.63
N PRO A 156 16.14 11.22 13.65
CA PRO A 156 15.15 10.28 14.16
C PRO A 156 14.69 10.57 15.61
N GLN A 157 15.56 11.13 16.46
CA GLN A 157 15.23 11.48 17.85
C GLN A 157 14.14 12.53 17.97
N ASP A 158 13.96 13.39 16.96
CA ASP A 158 12.88 14.37 16.94
C ASP A 158 11.49 13.72 16.92
N LEU A 159 11.37 12.50 16.38
CA LEU A 159 10.11 11.75 16.29
C LEU A 159 9.80 10.90 17.52
N MET A 160 10.85 10.50 18.25
CA MET A 160 10.74 9.61 19.42
C MET A 160 11.39 10.25 20.66
N PRO A 161 10.90 11.41 21.13
CA PRO A 161 11.50 12.13 22.25
C PRO A 161 11.53 11.33 23.56
N PHE A 162 10.70 10.28 23.67
CA PHE A 162 10.63 9.37 24.81
C PHE A 162 11.09 7.94 24.47
N GLY A 163 11.76 7.75 23.33
CA GLY A 163 12.25 6.46 22.88
C GLY A 163 11.27 5.67 22.00
N PRO A 164 11.76 4.61 21.33
CA PRO A 164 11.03 3.89 20.29
C PRO A 164 9.79 3.17 20.81
N LYS A 165 9.87 2.53 21.98
CA LYS A 165 8.74 1.82 22.59
C LYS A 165 7.58 2.76 22.89
N ASN A 166 7.85 3.89 23.53
CA ASN A 166 6.82 4.87 23.89
C ASN A 166 6.15 5.50 22.66
N LEU A 167 6.90 5.69 21.56
CA LEU A 167 6.31 6.13 20.30
C LEU A 167 5.30 5.10 19.76
N VAL A 168 5.68 3.81 19.74
CA VAL A 168 4.78 2.73 19.28
C VAL A 168 3.57 2.58 20.19
N ASP A 169 3.77 2.56 21.51
CA ASP A 169 2.67 2.49 22.50
C ASP A 169 1.70 3.66 22.31
N SER A 170 2.21 4.87 22.03
CA SER A 170 1.38 6.04 21.77
C SER A 170 0.55 5.88 20.49
N PHE A 171 1.11 5.34 19.41
CA PHE A 171 0.32 5.03 18.21
C PHE A 171 -0.83 4.07 18.51
N ILE A 172 -0.58 3.03 19.32
CA ILE A 172 -1.60 2.06 19.72
C ILE A 172 -2.72 2.75 20.50
N ILE A 173 -2.39 3.58 21.48
CA ILE A 173 -3.38 4.34 22.26
C ILE A 173 -4.23 5.21 21.34
N TRP A 174 -3.61 5.96 20.42
CA TRP A 174 -4.34 6.82 19.50
C TRP A 174 -5.19 6.04 18.49
N LEU A 175 -4.75 4.87 18.02
CA LEU A 175 -5.54 3.99 17.14
C LEU A 175 -6.80 3.43 17.81
N ARG A 176 -6.78 3.25 19.13
CA ARG A 176 -7.94 2.80 19.91
C ARG A 176 -8.93 3.93 20.18
N ILE A 177 -8.43 5.14 20.37
CA ILE A 177 -9.23 6.31 20.75
C ILE A 177 -9.79 7.05 19.52
N ILE A 178 -9.00 7.19 18.45
CA ILE A 178 -9.36 7.98 17.27
C ILE A 178 -9.94 7.06 16.19
N PRO A 179 -11.16 7.31 15.69
CA PRO A 179 -11.77 6.51 14.64
C PRO A 179 -11.25 6.85 13.22
N ASP A 180 -9.95 7.14 13.05
CA ASP A 180 -9.32 7.50 11.78
C ASP A 180 -7.96 6.80 11.64
N LEU A 181 -7.67 6.30 10.45
CA LEU A 181 -6.42 5.60 10.16
C LEU A 181 -5.25 6.55 9.85
N ILE A 182 -5.40 7.87 9.98
CA ILE A 182 -4.30 8.84 9.82
C ILE A 182 -3.14 8.56 10.78
N VAL A 183 -3.43 8.00 11.96
CA VAL A 183 -2.40 7.57 12.92
C VAL A 183 -1.51 6.48 12.29
N VAL A 184 -2.08 5.60 11.46
CA VAL A 184 -1.32 4.58 10.70
C VAL A 184 -0.40 5.24 9.66
N THR A 185 -0.84 6.30 8.97
CA THR A 185 0.02 7.05 8.04
C THR A 185 1.24 7.62 8.75
N VAL A 186 1.04 8.29 9.89
CA VAL A 186 2.13 8.87 10.66
C VAL A 186 3.03 7.78 11.25
N ALA A 187 2.47 6.66 11.68
CA ALA A 187 3.25 5.50 12.13
C ALA A 187 4.12 4.95 11.00
N ASN A 188 3.57 4.72 9.81
CA ASN A 188 4.29 4.25 8.63
C ASN A 188 5.44 5.20 8.26
N GLN A 189 5.16 6.51 8.19
CA GLN A 189 6.18 7.52 7.91
C GLN A 189 7.28 7.53 8.99
N SER A 190 6.90 7.50 10.27
CA SER A 190 7.85 7.47 11.39
C SER A 190 8.73 6.22 11.34
N ILE A 191 8.18 5.07 10.97
CA ILE A 191 8.97 3.85 10.75
C ILE A 191 9.89 4.01 9.54
N GLY A 192 9.45 4.66 8.46
CA GLY A 192 10.34 4.99 7.33
C GLY A 192 11.54 5.87 7.73
N PHE A 193 11.33 6.84 8.61
CA PHE A 193 12.39 7.73 9.12
C PHE A 193 13.32 7.07 10.14
N CYS A 194 12.76 6.32 11.09
CA CYS A 194 13.52 5.69 12.17
C CYS A 194 14.10 4.32 11.76
N GLY A 195 13.57 3.70 10.70
CA GLY A 195 14.01 2.42 10.18
C GLY A 195 14.02 1.32 11.24
N SER A 196 15.13 0.59 11.33
CA SER A 196 15.27 -0.52 12.27
C SER A 196 15.33 -0.12 13.74
N LEU A 197 15.33 1.18 14.08
CA LEU A 197 15.18 1.63 15.46
C LEU A 197 13.77 1.38 16.02
N LEU A 198 12.73 1.36 15.17
CA LEU A 198 11.35 1.12 15.60
C LEU A 198 10.89 -0.33 15.42
N ILE A 199 11.49 -1.09 14.49
CA ILE A 199 11.06 -2.47 14.19
C ILE A 199 10.93 -3.34 15.45
N PRO A 200 11.92 -3.38 16.39
CA PRO A 200 11.76 -4.19 17.60
C PRO A 200 10.55 -3.78 18.43
N SER A 201 10.30 -2.48 18.60
CA SER A 201 9.14 -1.98 19.36
C SER A 201 7.81 -2.25 18.66
N VAL A 202 7.77 -2.20 17.32
CA VAL A 202 6.60 -2.57 16.53
C VAL A 202 6.21 -4.02 16.76
N ILE A 203 7.21 -4.92 16.77
CA ILE A 203 7.02 -6.35 17.05
C ILE A 203 6.59 -6.57 18.50
N THR A 204 7.35 -6.05 19.48
CA THR A 204 7.09 -6.36 20.90
C THR A 204 5.84 -5.71 21.47
N SER A 205 5.26 -4.73 20.78
CA SER A 205 4.03 -4.04 21.21
C SER A 205 2.82 -4.41 20.35
N ASP A 206 2.95 -5.37 19.43
CA ASP A 206 1.88 -5.84 18.54
C ASP A 206 1.17 -4.72 17.76
N LEU A 207 1.92 -3.69 17.31
CA LEU A 207 1.32 -2.55 16.60
C LEU A 207 0.52 -3.00 15.37
N THR A 208 1.01 -4.02 14.64
CA THR A 208 0.34 -4.53 13.43
C THR A 208 -1.02 -5.14 13.73
N LEU A 209 -1.18 -5.84 14.86
CA LEU A 209 -2.48 -6.34 15.31
C LEU A 209 -3.45 -5.17 15.49
N HIS A 210 -3.03 -4.07 16.13
CA HIS A 210 -3.87 -2.89 16.32
C HIS A 210 -4.20 -2.15 15.02
N VAL A 211 -3.29 -2.15 14.04
CA VAL A 211 -3.56 -1.66 12.69
C VAL A 211 -4.62 -2.50 11.99
N ILE A 212 -4.55 -3.84 12.11
CA ILE A 212 -5.53 -4.77 11.56
C ILE A 212 -6.90 -4.59 12.23
N GLU A 213 -6.94 -4.47 13.56
CA GLU A 213 -8.18 -4.19 14.31
C GLU A 213 -8.80 -2.84 13.93
N ALA A 214 -7.98 -1.81 13.68
CA ALA A 214 -8.47 -0.52 13.20
C ALA A 214 -9.06 -0.63 11.78
N GLY A 215 -8.45 -1.44 10.91
CA GLY A 215 -9.02 -1.80 9.62
C GLY A 215 -10.35 -2.53 9.74
N ARG A 216 -10.48 -3.45 10.72
CA ARG A 216 -11.74 -4.15 11.00
C ARG A 216 -12.83 -3.18 11.47
N ARG A 217 -12.52 -2.27 12.40
CA ARG A 217 -13.45 -1.21 12.84
C ARG A 217 -13.87 -0.28 11.70
N LEU A 218 -13.00 -0.01 10.73
CA LEU A 218 -13.38 0.73 9.51
C LEU A 218 -14.41 -0.07 8.71
N PHE A 219 -14.16 -1.37 8.49
CA PHE A 219 -15.08 -2.24 7.78
C PHE A 219 -16.44 -2.30 8.48
N ASP A 220 -16.49 -2.54 9.80
CA ASP A 220 -17.75 -2.68 10.53
C ASP A 220 -18.61 -1.41 10.45
N ARG A 221 -18.01 -0.22 10.58
CA ARG A 221 -18.71 1.07 10.39
C ARG A 221 -19.24 1.24 8.98
N THR A 222 -18.44 0.84 8.00
CA THR A 222 -18.83 0.90 6.59
C THR A 222 -20.01 -0.01 6.31
N LEU A 223 -19.95 -1.26 6.81
CA LEU A 223 -21.03 -2.23 6.69
C LEU A 223 -22.32 -1.74 7.35
N GLU A 224 -22.23 -1.16 8.55
CA GLU A 224 -23.39 -0.60 9.24
C GLU A 224 -24.06 0.51 8.42
N THR A 225 -23.29 1.42 7.81
CA THR A 225 -23.86 2.43 6.92
C THR A 225 -24.43 1.83 5.63
N ILE A 226 -23.80 0.78 5.06
CA ILE A 226 -24.31 0.09 3.88
C ILE A 226 -25.71 -0.50 4.14
N ARG A 227 -25.96 -1.00 5.36
CA ARG A 227 -27.27 -1.51 5.79
C ARG A 227 -28.34 -0.41 5.85
N LEU A 228 -27.96 0.86 5.99
CA LEU A 228 -28.89 1.98 6.00
C LEU A 228 -29.44 2.27 4.60
N ARG A 229 -30.71 2.72 4.55
CA ARG A 229 -31.37 3.14 3.29
C ARG A 229 -30.97 4.54 2.83
N ALA A 230 -30.27 5.33 3.64
CA ALA A 230 -29.96 6.73 3.37
C ALA A 230 -28.78 6.89 2.39
N GLU A 231 -29.05 7.17 1.12
CA GLU A 231 -28.03 7.27 0.06
C GLU A 231 -26.96 8.34 0.34
N SER A 232 -27.35 9.53 0.80
CA SER A 232 -26.41 10.62 1.10
C SER A 232 -25.37 10.22 2.15
N ARG A 233 -25.79 9.46 3.17
CA ARG A 233 -24.92 8.92 4.20
C ARG A 233 -23.99 7.85 3.63
N ARG A 234 -24.49 6.97 2.76
CA ARG A 234 -23.65 5.96 2.09
C ARG A 234 -22.57 6.59 1.22
N ARG A 235 -22.89 7.64 0.47
CA ARG A 235 -21.89 8.38 -0.35
C ARG A 235 -20.80 8.99 0.52
N ALA A 236 -21.18 9.70 1.59
CA ALA A 236 -20.21 10.29 2.53
C ALA A 236 -19.35 9.22 3.22
N THR A 237 -19.93 8.08 3.61
CA THR A 237 -19.17 6.94 4.14
C THR A 237 -18.24 6.33 3.08
N GLY A 238 -18.66 6.27 1.82
CA GLY A 238 -17.82 5.81 0.72
C GLY A 238 -16.56 6.66 0.54
N GLU A 239 -16.71 7.98 0.51
CA GLU A 239 -15.56 8.91 0.46
C GLU A 239 -14.64 8.75 1.67
N ALA A 240 -15.20 8.72 2.88
CA ALA A 240 -14.47 8.49 4.12
C ALA A 240 -13.73 7.14 4.14
N PHE A 241 -14.35 6.09 3.60
CA PHE A 241 -13.77 4.76 3.48
C PHE A 241 -12.52 4.79 2.59
N LEU A 242 -12.58 5.45 1.42
CA LEU A 242 -11.43 5.60 0.52
C LEU A 242 -10.28 6.37 1.16
N ASP A 243 -10.59 7.43 1.90
CA ASP A 243 -9.61 8.25 2.61
C ASP A 243 -8.90 7.49 3.74
N GLN A 244 -9.62 6.60 4.43
CA GLN A 244 -9.09 5.84 5.57
C GLN A 244 -8.39 4.55 5.14
N ILE A 245 -8.82 3.91 4.05
CA ILE A 245 -8.21 2.65 3.60
C ILE A 245 -6.82 2.82 3.02
N ARG A 246 -6.52 4.00 2.44
CA ARG A 246 -5.20 4.33 1.91
C ARG A 246 -4.09 4.19 2.96
N PRO A 247 -4.17 4.79 4.16
CA PRO A 247 -3.21 4.56 5.24
C PRO A 247 -2.89 3.09 5.52
N LEU A 248 -3.91 2.22 5.54
CA LEU A 248 -3.75 0.79 5.77
C LEU A 248 -2.96 0.12 4.62
N MET A 249 -3.32 0.43 3.37
CA MET A 249 -2.60 -0.08 2.21
C MET A 249 -1.14 0.37 2.20
N LEU A 250 -0.88 1.64 2.54
CA LEU A 250 0.48 2.18 2.61
C LEU A 250 1.30 1.52 3.71
N TYR A 251 0.73 1.24 4.87
CA TYR A 251 1.41 0.50 5.94
C TYR A 251 1.92 -0.87 5.45
N PHE A 252 1.08 -1.64 4.76
CA PHE A 252 1.49 -2.95 4.25
C PHE A 252 2.39 -2.85 3.00
N ALA A 253 2.28 -1.79 2.20
CA ALA A 253 3.12 -1.58 1.03
C ALA A 253 4.53 -1.08 1.38
N GLU A 254 4.61 -0.05 2.22
CA GLU A 254 5.82 0.76 2.45
C GLU A 254 6.56 0.36 3.71
N PHE A 255 5.84 0.00 4.78
CA PHE A 255 6.50 -0.53 5.98
C PHE A 255 6.72 -2.03 5.87
N PHE A 256 5.66 -2.82 5.69
CA PHE A 256 5.77 -4.29 5.71
C PHE A 256 6.53 -4.84 4.49
N GLY A 257 6.24 -4.33 3.29
CA GLY A 257 6.81 -4.82 2.04
C GLY A 257 8.35 -4.82 1.95
N PRO A 258 9.06 -3.80 2.46
CA PRO A 258 10.53 -3.77 2.48
C PRO A 258 11.20 -4.58 3.59
N LEU A 259 10.46 -5.10 4.58
CA LEU A 259 11.03 -5.94 5.64
C LEU A 259 11.56 -7.27 5.09
N THR A 260 12.54 -7.85 5.79
CA THR A 260 12.95 -9.24 5.52
C THR A 260 11.81 -10.19 5.88
N ILE A 261 11.79 -11.43 5.37
CA ILE A 261 10.76 -12.41 5.77
C ILE A 261 10.75 -12.59 7.27
N LEU A 262 11.91 -12.67 7.92
CA LEU A 262 12.01 -12.83 9.37
C LEU A 262 11.33 -11.68 10.11
N GLN A 263 11.52 -10.46 9.62
CA GLN A 263 10.89 -9.28 10.19
C GLN A 263 9.40 -9.23 9.87
N GLN A 264 8.99 -9.50 8.63
CA GLN A 264 7.58 -9.64 8.26
C GLN A 264 6.91 -10.66 9.18
N ALA A 265 7.53 -11.83 9.31
CA ALA A 265 7.09 -12.94 10.12
C ALA A 265 6.85 -12.55 11.58
N ALA A 266 7.79 -11.83 12.17
CA ALA A 266 7.69 -11.34 13.53
C ALA A 266 6.64 -10.20 13.65
N VAL A 267 6.51 -9.35 12.64
CA VAL A 267 5.58 -8.21 12.64
C VAL A 267 4.12 -8.64 12.53
N ILE A 268 3.81 -9.65 11.71
CA ILE A 268 2.45 -10.22 11.63
C ILE A 268 2.25 -11.44 12.53
N ASP A 269 3.19 -11.70 13.45
CA ASP A 269 3.04 -12.75 14.43
C ASP A 269 1.70 -12.58 15.17
N ASN A 270 0.98 -13.68 15.38
CA ASN A 270 -0.30 -13.73 16.10
C ASN A 270 -1.46 -12.98 15.44
N CYS A 271 -1.29 -12.43 14.24
CA CYS A 271 -2.34 -11.73 13.50
C CYS A 271 -2.36 -12.05 12.00
N GLU A 272 -1.64 -13.09 11.58
CA GLU A 272 -1.50 -13.50 10.19
C GLU A 272 -2.87 -13.67 9.50
N LEU A 273 -3.72 -14.54 10.04
CA LEU A 273 -5.04 -14.86 9.50
C LEU A 273 -5.97 -13.64 9.52
N LYS A 274 -5.96 -12.86 10.61
CA LYS A 274 -6.74 -11.62 10.72
C LYS A 274 -6.32 -10.59 9.68
N ALA A 275 -5.04 -10.51 9.34
CA ALA A 275 -4.55 -9.60 8.30
C ALA A 275 -5.15 -9.95 6.93
N VAL A 276 -5.13 -11.23 6.53
CA VAL A 276 -5.73 -11.65 5.26
C VAL A 276 -7.25 -11.42 5.26
N GLN A 277 -7.92 -11.78 6.37
CA GLN A 277 -9.36 -11.60 6.52
C GLN A 277 -9.79 -10.13 6.44
N VAL A 278 -9.07 -9.21 7.08
CA VAL A 278 -9.45 -7.78 7.04
C VAL A 278 -9.34 -7.21 5.64
N PHE A 279 -8.30 -7.55 4.86
CA PHE A 279 -8.19 -7.11 3.47
C PHE A 279 -9.26 -7.74 2.57
N SER A 280 -9.67 -8.98 2.84
CA SER A 280 -10.82 -9.63 2.18
C SER A 280 -12.13 -8.88 2.45
N LEU A 281 -12.43 -8.57 3.72
CA LEU A 281 -13.61 -7.79 4.10
C LEU A 281 -13.61 -6.39 3.47
N LEU A 282 -12.48 -5.70 3.52
CA LEU A 282 -12.34 -4.38 2.93
C LEU A 282 -12.47 -4.40 1.40
N SER A 283 -11.98 -5.45 0.72
CA SER A 283 -12.21 -5.65 -0.71
C SER A 283 -13.71 -5.86 -1.01
N CYS A 284 -14.43 -6.59 -0.16
CA CYS A 284 -15.89 -6.72 -0.29
C CYS A 284 -16.58 -5.36 -0.21
N ALA A 285 -16.26 -4.56 0.82
CA ALA A 285 -16.83 -3.23 1.00
C ALA A 285 -16.49 -2.29 -0.17
N ALA A 286 -15.24 -2.31 -0.65
CA ALA A 286 -14.80 -1.50 -1.79
C ALA A 286 -15.54 -1.83 -3.10
N ASN A 287 -16.05 -3.07 -3.24
CA ASN A 287 -16.83 -3.50 -4.40
C ASN A 287 -18.36 -3.40 -4.19
N ASP A 288 -18.83 -2.84 -3.07
CA ASP A 288 -20.26 -2.65 -2.84
C ASP A 288 -20.79 -1.47 -3.66
N PRO A 289 -21.71 -1.70 -4.62
CA PRO A 289 -22.20 -0.63 -5.49
C PRO A 289 -22.95 0.48 -4.73
N ARG A 290 -23.44 0.21 -3.51
CA ARG A 290 -24.22 1.16 -2.70
C ARG A 290 -23.37 2.28 -2.11
N LEU A 291 -22.04 2.13 -2.07
CA LEU A 291 -21.12 3.18 -1.62
C LEU A 291 -20.84 4.24 -2.69
N CYS A 292 -21.25 4.03 -3.95
CA CYS A 292 -21.08 4.98 -5.07
C CYS A 292 -19.63 5.45 -5.28
N LEU A 293 -18.66 4.54 -5.18
CA LEU A 293 -17.24 4.86 -5.27
C LEU A 293 -16.76 4.95 -6.74
N GLU A 294 -16.41 6.14 -7.23
CA GLU A 294 -15.88 6.31 -8.60
C GLU A 294 -14.56 5.54 -8.82
N LEU A 295 -13.75 5.38 -7.77
CA LEU A 295 -12.44 4.72 -7.79
C LEU A 295 -12.43 3.31 -7.16
N ALA A 296 -13.60 2.72 -6.89
CA ALA A 296 -13.74 1.41 -6.24
C ALA A 296 -12.81 0.34 -6.84
N LYS A 297 -12.76 0.24 -8.17
CA LYS A 297 -11.99 -0.78 -8.89
C LYS A 297 -10.49 -0.69 -8.60
N LEU A 298 -9.94 0.52 -8.59
CA LEU A 298 -8.51 0.72 -8.33
C LEU A 298 -8.15 0.37 -6.89
N HIS A 299 -8.98 0.79 -5.93
CA HIS A 299 -8.76 0.47 -4.52
C HIS A 299 -8.96 -1.02 -4.24
N SER A 300 -9.96 -1.66 -4.84
CA SER A 300 -10.15 -3.11 -4.72
C SER A 300 -8.94 -3.88 -5.21
N ALA A 301 -8.42 -3.58 -6.40
CA ALA A 301 -7.23 -4.24 -6.94
C ALA A 301 -6.02 -4.11 -5.99
N ASN A 302 -5.82 -2.92 -5.40
CA ASN A 302 -4.76 -2.72 -4.43
C ASN A 302 -4.97 -3.54 -3.16
N LEU A 303 -6.20 -3.62 -2.63
CA LEU A 303 -6.52 -4.46 -1.47
C LEU A 303 -6.29 -5.93 -1.77
N GLU A 304 -6.66 -6.36 -2.97
CA GLU A 304 -6.47 -7.72 -3.44
C GLU A 304 -4.99 -8.07 -3.48
N ASP A 305 -4.17 -7.23 -4.09
CA ASP A 305 -2.72 -7.42 -4.14
C ASP A 305 -2.09 -7.47 -2.73
N ARG A 306 -2.61 -6.69 -1.76
CA ARG A 306 -2.12 -6.74 -0.36
C ARG A 306 -2.56 -8.00 0.38
N ALA A 307 -3.81 -8.44 0.21
CA ALA A 307 -4.29 -9.70 0.77
C ALA A 307 -3.47 -10.88 0.23
N LEU A 308 -3.19 -10.91 -1.08
CA LEU A 308 -2.39 -11.95 -1.71
C LEU A 308 -0.95 -11.97 -1.23
N MET A 309 -0.33 -10.79 -1.09
CA MET A 309 1.00 -10.66 -0.51
C MET A 309 1.06 -11.24 0.91
N LEU A 310 0.07 -10.91 1.75
CA LEU A 310 -0.02 -11.43 3.12
C LEU A 310 -0.26 -12.93 3.13
N TYR A 311 -1.20 -13.41 2.33
CA TYR A 311 -1.52 -14.83 2.18
C TYR A 311 -0.28 -15.64 1.75
N HIS A 312 0.47 -15.14 0.78
CA HIS A 312 1.72 -15.79 0.35
C HIS A 312 2.76 -15.81 1.48
N SER A 313 2.92 -14.70 2.21
CA SER A 313 3.80 -14.63 3.38
C SER A 313 3.41 -15.66 4.46
N MET A 314 2.11 -15.85 4.69
CA MET A 314 1.58 -16.89 5.59
C MET A 314 1.89 -18.30 5.09
N LYS A 315 1.61 -18.58 3.81
CA LYS A 315 1.83 -19.89 3.18
C LYS A 315 3.29 -20.35 3.27
N LEU A 316 4.23 -19.41 3.20
CA LEU A 316 5.66 -19.72 3.36
C LEU A 316 6.04 -20.11 4.80
N ARG A 317 5.21 -19.82 5.79
CA ARG A 317 5.53 -19.98 7.22
C ARG A 317 4.67 -20.99 7.96
N ILE A 318 3.40 -21.13 7.59
CA ILE A 318 2.42 -21.93 8.34
C ILE A 318 2.15 -23.20 7.56
N ARG A 319 2.43 -24.36 8.17
CA ARG A 319 2.19 -25.67 7.54
C ARG A 319 1.55 -26.64 8.56
N PRO A 320 0.40 -27.24 8.24
CA PRO A 320 -0.46 -26.94 7.08
C PRO A 320 -1.13 -25.56 7.22
N LEU A 321 -1.43 -24.91 6.08
CA LEU A 321 -2.18 -23.65 6.10
C LEU A 321 -3.66 -23.97 6.38
N PRO A 322 -4.32 -23.30 7.34
CA PRO A 322 -5.75 -23.52 7.57
C PRO A 322 -6.55 -23.08 6.33
N PRO A 323 -7.69 -23.72 6.03
CA PRO A 323 -8.59 -23.23 4.97
C PRO A 323 -9.08 -21.83 5.33
N ILE A 324 -9.06 -20.91 4.37
CA ILE A 324 -9.51 -19.53 4.54
C ILE A 324 -10.59 -19.23 3.50
N LEU A 325 -11.78 -18.82 3.96
CA LEU A 325 -12.80 -18.27 3.09
C LEU A 325 -12.32 -16.90 2.57
N LEU A 326 -12.25 -16.67 1.27
CA LEU A 326 -11.79 -15.40 0.71
C LEU A 326 -12.84 -14.83 -0.25
N HIS A 327 -12.80 -13.51 -0.45
CA HIS A 327 -13.63 -12.86 -1.46
C HIS A 327 -13.32 -13.44 -2.87
N PRO A 328 -14.31 -13.68 -3.74
CA PRO A 328 -14.07 -14.29 -5.05
C PRO A 328 -13.07 -13.53 -5.93
N ALA A 329 -13.00 -12.20 -5.82
CA ALA A 329 -11.99 -11.43 -6.56
C ALA A 329 -10.56 -11.80 -6.13
N LEU A 330 -10.34 -12.07 -4.83
CA LEU A 330 -9.06 -12.58 -4.33
C LEU A 330 -8.74 -13.96 -4.87
N CYS A 331 -9.71 -14.89 -4.87
CA CYS A 331 -9.52 -16.22 -5.43
C CYS A 331 -9.19 -16.16 -6.93
N ASN A 332 -9.90 -15.31 -7.68
CA ASN A 332 -9.63 -15.10 -9.11
C ASN A 332 -8.25 -14.49 -9.35
N ARG A 333 -7.89 -13.48 -8.56
CA ARG A 333 -6.56 -12.86 -8.61
C ARG A 333 -5.46 -13.88 -8.28
N TYR A 334 -5.67 -14.71 -7.26
CA TYR A 334 -4.78 -15.81 -6.88
C TYR A 334 -4.55 -16.77 -8.04
N ARG A 335 -5.63 -17.27 -8.66
CA ARG A 335 -5.56 -18.18 -9.82
C ARG A 335 -4.83 -17.56 -11.00
N CYS A 336 -5.00 -16.26 -11.23
CA CYS A 336 -4.29 -15.54 -12.29
C CYS A 336 -2.78 -15.46 -12.01
N GLU A 337 -2.40 -15.26 -10.75
CA GLU A 337 -1.00 -15.11 -10.35
C GLU A 337 -0.28 -16.47 -10.22
N PHE A 338 -0.99 -17.51 -9.77
CA PHE A 338 -0.47 -18.85 -9.49
C PHE A 338 -1.26 -19.94 -10.23
N PRO A 339 -1.25 -19.97 -11.58
CA PRO A 339 -2.08 -20.89 -12.37
C PRO A 339 -1.71 -22.37 -12.21
N CYS A 340 -0.51 -22.68 -11.71
CA CYS A 340 -0.06 -24.05 -11.47
C CYS A 340 -0.63 -24.66 -10.19
N GLU A 341 -1.25 -23.86 -9.31
CA GLU A 341 -1.79 -24.34 -8.05
C GLU A 341 -3.25 -24.72 -8.19
N ARG A 342 -3.59 -25.95 -7.78
CA ARG A 342 -4.99 -26.40 -7.76
C ARG A 342 -5.71 -25.70 -6.61
N SER A 343 -6.64 -24.80 -6.94
CA SER A 343 -7.63 -24.32 -5.98
C SER A 343 -8.85 -25.24 -6.02
N VAL A 344 -9.25 -25.80 -4.87
CA VAL A 344 -10.51 -26.53 -4.77
C VAL A 344 -11.60 -25.54 -4.38
N THR A 345 -12.57 -25.33 -5.29
CA THR A 345 -13.78 -24.57 -4.96
C THR A 345 -14.72 -25.53 -4.23
N VAL A 346 -14.74 -25.44 -2.90
CA VAL A 346 -15.82 -26.07 -2.13
C VAL A 346 -17.03 -25.16 -2.28
N GLY A 347 -18.01 -25.60 -3.08
CA GLY A 347 -19.31 -24.96 -3.09
C GLY A 347 -19.86 -24.99 -1.68
N VAL A 348 -20.35 -23.84 -1.19
CA VAL A 348 -21.21 -23.84 -0.01
C VAL A 348 -22.50 -24.54 -0.46
N GLU A 349 -22.52 -25.86 -0.39
CA GLU A 349 -23.75 -26.62 -0.52
C GLU A 349 -24.62 -26.20 0.65
N ASP A 350 -25.81 -25.71 0.31
CA ASP A 350 -26.85 -25.32 1.25
C ASP A 350 -27.32 -26.61 1.94
N GLU A 351 -26.55 -27.10 2.92
CA GLU A 351 -26.93 -28.25 3.74
C GLU A 351 -28.26 -27.89 4.38
N GLY A 352 -29.32 -28.50 3.83
CA GLY A 352 -30.68 -28.04 3.97
C GLY A 352 -31.04 -27.67 5.40
N ILE A 353 -31.24 -26.37 5.62
CA ILE A 353 -32.17 -25.90 6.63
C ILE A 353 -33.55 -26.38 6.16
N ASN A 354 -33.91 -27.60 6.56
CA ASN A 354 -35.27 -28.11 6.55
C ASN A 354 -36.12 -27.16 7.41
N ARG A 355 -36.56 -26.04 6.83
CA ARG A 355 -37.69 -25.28 7.34
C ARG A 355 -38.89 -26.19 7.13
N HIS A 356 -39.30 -26.85 8.21
CA HIS A 356 -40.64 -27.37 8.34
C HIS A 356 -41.62 -26.21 8.17
N ASP A 357 -42.09 -26.05 6.94
CA ASP A 357 -43.17 -25.18 6.57
C ASP A 357 -44.48 -25.92 6.91
N ASN A 358 -45.06 -25.57 8.06
CA ASN A 358 -46.41 -25.96 8.44
C ASN A 358 -47.06 -24.79 9.18
N GLY A 359 -47.93 -24.06 8.48
CA GLY A 359 -48.87 -23.13 9.11
C GLY A 359 -49.16 -21.88 8.31
N ARG A 360 -49.89 -22.02 7.19
CA ARG A 360 -50.45 -20.92 6.43
C ARG A 360 -51.96 -20.81 6.73
N GLU A 361 -52.32 -19.92 7.65
CA GLU A 361 -53.61 -19.21 7.71
C GLU A 361 -53.22 -17.73 7.61
N GLY A 362 -53.54 -16.96 6.57
CA GLY A 362 -54.88 -16.61 6.11
C GLY A 362 -55.32 -15.35 6.86
N ILE A 363 -55.34 -14.17 6.21
CA ILE A 363 -56.32 -13.06 6.34
C ILE A 363 -55.81 -11.71 5.76
N HIS A 364 -56.63 -11.21 4.82
CA HIS A 364 -56.99 -9.84 4.39
C HIS A 364 -56.00 -8.72 4.02
N ASP A 365 -56.17 -8.27 2.77
CA ASP A 365 -56.49 -6.90 2.29
C ASP A 365 -56.03 -5.70 3.11
N SER A 366 -55.34 -4.77 2.43
CA SER A 366 -55.93 -3.48 2.06
C SER A 366 -54.96 -2.60 1.25
N THR A 367 -55.49 -2.00 0.16
CA THR A 367 -55.29 -0.62 -0.36
C THR A 367 -53.91 0.03 -0.15
N GLY A 368 -53.15 0.43 -1.17
CA GLY A 368 -53.54 1.34 -2.25
C GLY A 368 -52.88 2.71 -2.03
N ALA A 369 -51.98 3.13 -2.92
CA ALA A 369 -51.67 4.53 -3.20
C ALA A 369 -50.68 4.61 -4.37
N ASP A 370 -51.19 5.12 -5.49
CA ASP A 370 -50.45 5.61 -6.63
C ASP A 370 -49.55 6.77 -6.23
N GLU A 371 -48.29 6.78 -6.70
CA GLU A 371 -47.52 8.02 -6.80
C GLU A 371 -46.94 8.15 -8.21
N LYS A 372 -47.57 9.05 -8.96
CA LYS A 372 -47.12 9.58 -10.24
C LYS A 372 -45.82 10.34 -10.03
N THR A 373 -44.80 10.07 -10.84
CA THR A 373 -43.69 11.00 -11.03
C THR A 373 -43.67 11.48 -12.47
N ASP A 374 -43.87 12.80 -12.58
CA ASP A 374 -43.87 13.58 -13.80
C ASP A 374 -42.48 13.60 -14.45
N GLY A 375 -42.51 13.60 -15.78
CA GLY A 375 -41.34 13.80 -16.62
C GLY A 375 -40.78 15.21 -16.52
N SER A 376 -39.46 15.31 -16.66
CA SER A 376 -38.83 16.52 -17.13
C SER A 376 -37.86 16.18 -18.25
N VAL A 377 -38.24 16.67 -19.42
CA VAL A 377 -37.46 16.80 -20.64
C VAL A 377 -36.42 17.90 -20.41
N GLY A 378 -35.15 17.60 -20.67
CA GLY A 378 -34.06 18.56 -20.64
C GLY A 378 -33.01 18.19 -21.68
N GLN A 379 -33.26 18.62 -22.91
CA GLN A 379 -32.30 18.60 -24.01
C GLN A 379 -31.08 19.46 -23.64
N ASN A 380 -29.88 18.96 -23.88
CA ASN A 380 -28.76 19.84 -24.24
C ASN A 380 -27.83 19.14 -25.22
N GLN A 381 -27.95 19.55 -26.48
CA GLN A 381 -27.02 19.30 -27.57
C GLN A 381 -25.87 20.28 -27.46
N GLY A 382 -24.65 19.86 -27.79
CA GLY A 382 -23.59 20.79 -28.17
C GLY A 382 -22.19 20.36 -27.77
N SER A 383 -21.54 19.54 -28.59
CA SER A 383 -20.10 19.62 -28.78
C SER A 383 -19.76 19.08 -30.16
N GLY A 384 -19.19 19.98 -30.97
CA GLY A 384 -19.05 19.85 -32.41
C GLY A 384 -17.91 18.94 -32.88
N GLU A 385 -18.06 18.63 -34.16
CA GLU A 385 -17.15 17.93 -35.05
C GLU A 385 -15.77 18.58 -35.11
N LEU A 386 -14.73 17.74 -35.07
CA LEU A 386 -13.42 18.05 -35.64
C LEU A 386 -12.70 16.74 -35.96
N GLN A 387 -13.00 16.14 -37.10
CA GLN A 387 -12.12 15.14 -37.71
C GLN A 387 -12.28 15.17 -39.23
N LYS A 388 -11.27 15.73 -39.88
CA LYS A 388 -11.06 15.69 -41.32
C LYS A 388 -9.60 15.33 -41.58
N ASP A 389 -9.45 14.59 -42.68
CA ASP A 389 -8.25 14.39 -43.47
C ASP A 389 -7.34 13.22 -43.05
N LEU A 390 -7.51 12.09 -43.75
CA LEU A 390 -6.44 11.37 -44.46
C LEU A 390 -7.02 10.20 -45.26
N GLU A 391 -7.21 10.42 -46.56
CA GLU A 391 -7.34 9.38 -47.58
C GLU A 391 -6.40 9.69 -48.76
N ALA A 392 -5.99 8.61 -49.44
CA ALA A 392 -5.14 8.49 -50.65
C ALA A 392 -3.64 8.63 -50.39
N THR A 393 -2.82 7.59 -50.64
CA THR A 393 -2.60 7.03 -51.98
C THR A 393 -2.41 5.51 -52.00
N SER A 394 -3.15 4.83 -52.88
CA SER A 394 -2.86 3.47 -53.36
C SER A 394 -2.34 3.56 -54.79
N GLU A 395 -1.13 3.07 -55.04
CA GLU A 395 -0.66 2.78 -56.41
C GLU A 395 -0.22 1.33 -56.51
N ASN A 396 -0.67 0.72 -57.59
CA ASN A 396 -0.50 -0.67 -57.98
C ASN A 396 0.97 -0.98 -58.32
N SER A 397 1.40 -2.18 -57.98
CA SER A 397 2.54 -2.84 -58.62
C SER A 397 2.26 -4.35 -58.65
N GLU A 398 1.78 -4.81 -59.80
CA GLU A 398 1.85 -6.23 -60.21
C GLU A 398 3.32 -6.69 -60.22
N PHE A 399 3.62 -7.80 -59.56
CA PHE A 399 4.83 -8.57 -59.83
C PHE A 399 4.59 -10.07 -59.61
N ASP A 400 5.19 -10.85 -60.51
CA ASP A 400 4.87 -12.23 -60.84
C ASP A 400 5.00 -13.27 -59.73
N GLN A 401 4.11 -14.26 -59.79
CA GLN A 401 4.16 -15.52 -59.06
C GLN A 401 5.29 -16.41 -59.59
N GLU A 402 6.28 -16.71 -58.74
CA GLU A 402 7.05 -17.95 -58.85
C GLU A 402 6.99 -18.78 -57.56
N LYS A 403 7.05 -20.08 -57.78
CA LYS A 403 6.54 -21.15 -56.93
C LYS A 403 7.48 -21.56 -55.79
N SER A 404 6.83 -22.19 -54.80
CA SER A 404 7.30 -23.29 -53.93
C SER A 404 8.35 -22.96 -52.86
N GLY A 405 7.82 -22.69 -51.66
CA GLY A 405 8.53 -22.75 -50.38
C GLY A 405 7.62 -22.53 -49.16
N ALA A 406 6.31 -22.73 -49.30
CA ALA A 406 5.35 -22.49 -48.23
C ALA A 406 5.20 -23.77 -47.39
N ASP A 407 5.79 -23.77 -46.19
CA ASP A 407 5.34 -24.53 -45.00
C ASP A 407 6.27 -24.35 -43.78
N ILE A 408 7.41 -23.63 -43.91
CA ILE A 408 8.35 -23.43 -42.78
C ILE A 408 8.32 -22.00 -42.20
N GLU A 409 7.83 -20.99 -42.94
CA GLU A 409 7.89 -19.58 -42.50
C GLU A 409 6.84 -19.18 -41.44
N GLY A 410 5.76 -19.97 -41.25
CA GLY A 410 4.74 -19.67 -40.25
C GLY A 410 5.09 -20.08 -38.81
N GLN A 411 6.02 -21.04 -38.62
CA GLN A 411 6.30 -21.62 -37.31
C GLN A 411 7.32 -20.80 -36.50
N THR A 412 8.16 -20.00 -37.16
CA THR A 412 9.20 -19.18 -36.51
C THR A 412 8.66 -17.92 -35.85
N ASP A 413 7.53 -17.40 -36.34
CA ASP A 413 6.93 -16.18 -35.79
C ASP A 413 6.21 -16.44 -34.46
N VAL A 414 5.49 -17.56 -34.34
CA VAL A 414 4.76 -17.93 -33.12
C VAL A 414 5.72 -18.19 -31.94
N ASP A 415 6.81 -18.92 -32.16
CA ASP A 415 7.82 -19.21 -31.13
C ASP A 415 8.54 -17.92 -30.67
N THR A 416 8.83 -17.02 -31.62
CA THR A 416 9.43 -15.71 -31.31
C THR A 416 8.48 -14.86 -30.47
N GLN A 417 7.19 -14.83 -30.82
CA GLN A 417 6.17 -14.08 -30.10
C GLN A 417 5.95 -14.63 -28.69
N GLU A 418 5.88 -15.95 -28.53
CA GLU A 418 5.72 -16.60 -27.22
C GLU A 418 6.94 -16.36 -26.33
N ARG A 419 8.15 -16.51 -26.87
CA ARG A 419 9.40 -16.22 -26.15
C ARG A 419 9.48 -14.74 -25.76
N MET A 420 9.06 -13.81 -26.61
CA MET A 420 9.00 -12.36 -26.30
C MET A 420 7.98 -12.06 -25.19
N ARG A 421 6.80 -12.68 -25.23
CA ARG A 421 5.79 -12.58 -24.14
C ARG A 421 6.36 -13.08 -22.81
N HIS A 422 7.06 -14.22 -22.83
CA HIS A 422 7.69 -14.77 -21.64
C HIS A 422 8.78 -13.84 -21.08
N TYR A 423 9.68 -13.33 -21.94
CA TYR A 423 10.69 -12.33 -21.55
C TYR A 423 10.06 -11.06 -20.97
N THR A 424 9.01 -10.54 -21.59
CA THR A 424 8.28 -9.37 -21.11
C THR A 424 7.74 -9.62 -19.71
N LYS A 425 7.13 -10.79 -19.46
CA LYS A 425 6.62 -11.17 -18.15
C LYS A 425 7.75 -11.22 -17.10
N VAL A 426 8.89 -11.84 -17.41
CA VAL A 426 10.02 -11.92 -16.47
C VAL A 426 10.65 -10.54 -16.22
N ALA A 427 10.81 -9.72 -17.26
CA ALA A 427 11.34 -8.37 -17.14
C ALA A 427 10.45 -7.47 -16.27
N MET A 428 9.13 -7.58 -16.38
CA MET A 428 8.17 -6.89 -15.52
C MET A 428 8.30 -7.27 -14.04
N LEU A 429 8.81 -8.47 -13.73
CA LEU A 429 9.08 -8.88 -12.35
C LEU A 429 10.47 -8.43 -11.87
N VAL A 430 11.48 -8.53 -12.74
CA VAL A 430 12.88 -8.28 -12.38
C VAL A 430 13.19 -6.78 -12.25
N LEU A 431 12.69 -5.94 -13.16
CA LEU A 431 13.01 -4.51 -13.17
C LEU A 431 12.58 -3.78 -11.88
N PRO A 432 11.35 -3.97 -11.37
CA PRO A 432 10.98 -3.41 -10.06
C PRO A 432 11.87 -3.90 -8.92
N GLN A 433 12.30 -5.17 -8.95
CA GLN A 433 13.16 -5.72 -7.89
C GLN A 433 14.57 -5.10 -7.91
N ILE A 434 15.13 -4.83 -9.09
CA ILE A 434 16.42 -4.10 -9.22
C ILE A 434 16.28 -2.68 -8.68
N ARG A 435 15.21 -1.97 -9.04
CA ARG A 435 14.90 -0.62 -8.53
C ARG A 435 14.75 -0.63 -7.01
N LYS A 436 13.93 -1.55 -6.50
CA LYS A 436 13.71 -1.76 -5.06
C LYS A 436 15.03 -2.02 -4.35
N ALA A 437 15.83 -2.98 -4.81
CA ALA A 437 17.13 -3.30 -4.23
C ALA A 437 18.10 -2.11 -4.21
N ARG A 438 18.05 -1.22 -5.21
CA ARG A 438 18.86 0.02 -5.22
C ARG A 438 18.33 1.07 -4.26
N SER A 439 17.02 1.18 -4.09
CA SER A 439 16.34 2.16 -3.24
C SER A 439 16.34 1.81 -1.76
N ILE A 440 16.40 0.52 -1.42
CA ILE A 440 16.43 0.03 -0.02
C ILE A 440 17.64 0.62 0.71
N LEU A 441 17.41 1.20 1.88
CA LEU A 441 18.45 1.81 2.72
C LEU A 441 19.01 0.84 3.78
N ASN A 442 18.69 -0.45 3.66
CA ASN A 442 19.17 -1.53 4.51
C ASN A 442 20.43 -2.18 3.93
N CYS A 443 21.19 -2.85 4.79
CA CYS A 443 22.29 -3.68 4.37
C CYS A 443 21.76 -4.82 3.47
N SER A 444 22.46 -5.09 2.37
CA SER A 444 22.09 -6.10 1.38
C SER A 444 22.54 -7.50 1.75
N THR A 445 23.36 -7.64 2.80
CA THR A 445 23.74 -8.92 3.41
C THR A 445 22.53 -9.55 4.08
N GLN A 446 22.38 -10.85 3.91
CA GLN A 446 21.35 -11.63 4.55
C GLN A 446 21.41 -11.44 6.07
N ASP A 447 20.25 -11.30 6.71
CA ASP A 447 20.05 -11.18 8.16
C ASP A 447 20.69 -9.97 8.85
N CYS A 448 21.35 -9.06 8.12
CA CYS A 448 21.89 -7.84 8.72
C CYS A 448 20.76 -6.81 8.94
N PRO A 449 20.43 -6.44 10.19
CA PRO A 449 19.32 -5.53 10.50
C PRO A 449 19.69 -4.05 10.31
N ASN A 450 20.95 -3.77 9.95
CA ASN A 450 21.45 -2.41 9.86
C ASN A 450 20.84 -1.66 8.68
N SER A 451 20.44 -0.42 8.93
CA SER A 451 20.05 0.54 7.92
C SER A 451 20.86 1.83 8.06
N ILE A 452 20.82 2.68 7.03
CA ILE A 452 21.43 4.01 7.11
C ILE A 452 20.82 4.79 8.29
N GLN A 453 19.52 4.62 8.54
CA GLN A 453 18.82 5.23 9.66
C GLN A 453 19.33 4.73 11.02
N SER A 454 19.55 3.42 11.19
CA SER A 454 19.95 2.88 12.49
C SER A 454 21.42 3.14 12.84
N THR A 455 22.27 3.21 11.84
CA THR A 455 23.71 3.41 12.02
C THR A 455 24.13 4.87 11.96
N GLY A 456 23.29 5.76 11.43
CA GLY A 456 23.60 7.18 11.21
C GLY A 456 24.77 7.42 10.26
N ARG A 457 25.21 6.41 9.50
CA ARG A 457 26.35 6.49 8.57
C ARG A 457 25.94 6.07 7.17
N GLU A 458 26.64 6.61 6.18
CA GLU A 458 26.46 6.19 4.79
C GLU A 458 26.94 4.76 4.58
N PHE A 459 26.12 3.97 3.90
CA PHE A 459 26.49 2.63 3.46
C PHE A 459 27.20 2.71 2.12
N ARG A 460 28.18 1.82 1.91
CA ARG A 460 28.90 1.75 0.65
C ARG A 460 28.08 0.94 -0.34
N ARG A 461 27.83 1.51 -1.53
CA ARG A 461 27.29 0.74 -2.66
C ARG A 461 28.38 -0.15 -3.23
N CYS A 462 27.99 -1.31 -3.75
CA CYS A 462 28.90 -2.13 -4.54
C CYS A 462 29.38 -1.33 -5.75
N THR A 463 30.68 -1.15 -5.91
CA THR A 463 31.28 -0.39 -7.02
C THR A 463 31.06 -1.04 -8.39
N GLY A 464 30.78 -2.35 -8.43
CA GLY A 464 30.49 -3.07 -9.68
C GLY A 464 29.08 -2.83 -10.21
N CYS A 465 28.06 -3.22 -9.44
CA CYS A 465 26.66 -3.12 -9.89
C CYS A 465 25.96 -1.80 -9.50
N ASN A 466 26.45 -1.09 -8.47
CA ASN A 466 25.82 0.10 -7.88
C ASN A 466 24.37 -0.10 -7.38
N VAL A 467 23.94 -1.35 -7.17
CA VAL A 467 22.60 -1.71 -6.68
C VAL A 467 22.64 -1.92 -5.17
N THR A 468 23.37 -2.94 -4.72
CA THR A 468 23.40 -3.38 -3.32
C THR A 468 24.20 -2.42 -2.43
N LEU A 469 23.74 -2.24 -1.19
CA LEU A 469 24.35 -1.42 -0.14
C LEU A 469 24.87 -2.30 0.99
N TYR A 470 26.02 -1.96 1.57
CA TYR A 470 26.60 -2.69 2.70
C TYR A 470 26.97 -1.74 3.84
N CYS A 471 26.65 -2.13 5.07
CA CYS A 471 26.99 -1.34 6.25
C CYS A 471 28.48 -1.38 6.60
N GLY A 472 29.27 -2.27 6.01
CA GLY A 472 30.71 -2.42 6.22
C GLY A 472 31.31 -3.55 5.39
N GLU A 473 32.64 -3.67 5.41
CA GLU A 473 33.40 -4.66 4.63
C GLU A 473 33.07 -6.11 5.01
N LYS A 474 32.87 -6.39 6.31
CA LYS A 474 32.44 -7.71 6.80
C LYS A 474 31.17 -8.18 6.09
N CYS A 475 30.11 -7.39 6.15
CA CYS A 475 28.83 -7.69 5.52
C CYS A 475 28.95 -7.81 3.98
N GLN A 476 29.77 -6.98 3.35
CA GLN A 476 30.05 -7.10 1.92
C GLN A 476 30.72 -8.44 1.59
N SER A 477 31.73 -8.86 2.36
CA SER A 477 32.46 -10.12 2.16
C SER A 477 31.56 -11.34 2.39
N GLU A 478 30.70 -11.31 3.41
CA GLU A 478 29.69 -12.33 3.67
C GLU A 478 28.73 -12.47 2.48
N ALA A 479 28.17 -11.35 2.00
CA ALA A 479 27.29 -11.37 0.83
C ALA A 479 28.02 -11.78 -0.46
N TRP A 480 29.30 -11.43 -0.59
CA TRP A 480 30.15 -11.76 -1.74
C TRP A 480 30.34 -13.27 -1.89
N ASN A 481 30.47 -13.96 -0.76
CA ASN A 481 30.76 -15.39 -0.65
C ASN A 481 29.55 -16.22 -0.19
N ALA A 482 28.34 -15.67 -0.22
CA ALA A 482 27.12 -16.38 0.17
C ALA A 482 26.95 -17.68 -0.64
N GLU A 483 26.48 -18.75 0.02
CA GLU A 483 26.45 -20.09 -0.55
C GLU A 483 25.51 -20.22 -1.76
N LEU A 484 24.25 -19.78 -1.61
CA LEU A 484 23.22 -19.98 -2.63
C LEU A 484 23.27 -18.93 -3.75
N TYR A 485 23.50 -17.67 -3.40
CA TYR A 485 23.51 -16.56 -4.36
C TYR A 485 24.66 -15.59 -4.06
N PRO A 486 25.92 -16.00 -4.30
CA PRO A 486 27.08 -15.16 -4.04
C PRO A 486 26.98 -13.87 -4.83
N HIS A 487 27.08 -12.72 -4.15
CA HIS A 487 26.96 -11.43 -4.81
C HIS A 487 28.05 -11.24 -5.87
N LYS A 488 29.20 -11.90 -5.79
CA LYS A 488 30.21 -11.90 -6.86
C LYS A 488 29.62 -12.24 -8.23
N PHE A 489 28.73 -13.23 -8.27
CA PHE A 489 28.09 -13.68 -9.50
C PHE A 489 26.94 -12.74 -9.88
N ILE A 490 26.04 -12.46 -8.94
CA ILE A 490 24.89 -11.57 -9.14
C ILE A 490 25.33 -10.15 -9.54
N CYS A 491 26.44 -9.65 -9.02
CA CYS A 491 27.01 -8.34 -9.35
C CYS A 491 27.32 -8.23 -10.85
N LYS A 492 27.88 -9.29 -11.46
CA LYS A 492 28.18 -9.32 -12.90
C LYS A 492 26.89 -9.27 -13.72
N VAL A 493 25.89 -10.06 -13.31
CA VAL A 493 24.58 -10.13 -13.96
C VAL A 493 23.87 -8.78 -13.87
N LEU A 494 23.78 -8.18 -12.68
CA LEU A 494 23.21 -6.85 -12.47
C LEU A 494 23.94 -5.78 -13.28
N HIS A 495 25.27 -5.78 -13.26
CA HIS A 495 26.07 -4.82 -14.03
C HIS A 495 25.77 -4.93 -15.52
N LYS A 496 25.72 -6.15 -16.07
CA LYS A 496 25.37 -6.43 -17.46
C LYS A 496 23.96 -5.95 -17.81
N VAL A 497 22.96 -6.30 -16.99
CA VAL A 497 21.55 -5.91 -17.19
C VAL A 497 21.40 -4.39 -17.20
N ILE A 498 22.08 -3.70 -16.28
CA ILE A 498 22.02 -2.24 -16.13
C ILE A 498 22.79 -1.53 -17.24
N SER A 499 23.98 -2.00 -17.61
CA SER A 499 24.80 -1.36 -18.64
C SER A 499 24.16 -1.45 -20.02
N VAL A 500 23.54 -2.60 -20.34
CA VAL A 500 22.84 -2.80 -21.62
C VAL A 500 21.56 -1.96 -21.68
N ALA A 501 20.76 -1.93 -20.62
CA ALA A 501 19.55 -1.10 -20.60
C ALA A 501 19.89 0.41 -20.62
N GLY A 502 20.95 0.80 -19.91
CA GLY A 502 21.23 2.17 -19.52
C GLY A 502 20.66 2.46 -18.12
N SER A 503 21.53 2.98 -17.23
CA SER A 503 21.16 3.29 -15.85
C SER A 503 19.98 4.24 -15.76
N ASP A 504 19.94 5.23 -16.64
CA ASP A 504 18.97 6.30 -16.59
C ASP A 504 17.56 5.82 -16.94
N LEU A 505 17.44 4.76 -17.74
CA LEU A 505 16.17 4.11 -18.05
C LEU A 505 15.66 3.23 -16.91
N ILE A 506 16.54 2.37 -16.35
CA ILE A 506 16.12 1.47 -15.27
C ILE A 506 15.73 2.26 -14.02
N PHE A 507 16.53 3.26 -13.68
CA PHE A 507 16.37 4.05 -12.47
C PHE A 507 15.67 5.39 -12.74
N TYR A 508 14.98 5.50 -13.88
CA TYR A 508 14.15 6.66 -14.18
C TYR A 508 13.01 6.75 -13.16
N ASP A 509 12.96 7.87 -12.45
CA ASP A 509 11.92 8.16 -11.46
C ASP A 509 10.87 9.07 -12.12
N LEU A 510 9.82 8.46 -12.68
CA LEU A 510 8.63 9.19 -13.12
C LEU A 510 7.91 9.66 -11.86
N ASP A 511 8.14 10.92 -11.48
CA ASP A 511 7.55 11.61 -10.33
C ASP A 511 7.30 10.71 -9.11
N SER A 512 8.20 10.82 -8.13
CA SER A 512 8.23 10.08 -6.86
C SER A 512 6.93 10.10 -6.03
N GLU A 513 5.91 10.85 -6.44
CA GLU A 513 4.69 11.10 -5.69
C GLU A 513 3.63 9.98 -5.81
N TYR A 514 3.65 9.11 -6.83
CA TYR A 514 2.48 8.23 -7.07
C TYR A 514 2.71 6.74 -7.27
N ARG A 515 3.93 6.26 -7.55
CA ARG A 515 4.15 4.82 -7.79
C ARG A 515 5.42 4.37 -7.08
N GLY A 516 5.26 3.70 -5.94
CA GLY A 516 6.38 3.14 -5.17
C GLY A 516 7.28 2.21 -6.00
N TRP A 517 8.42 1.85 -5.44
CA TRP A 517 9.51 1.09 -6.10
C TRP A 517 9.14 -0.27 -6.69
N ASP A 518 7.94 -0.77 -6.39
CA ASP A 518 7.39 -2.01 -6.91
C ASP A 518 6.85 -1.88 -8.34
N PHE A 519 6.88 -0.69 -8.95
CA PHE A 519 6.43 -0.45 -10.32
C PHE A 519 7.59 -0.07 -11.26
N PHE A 520 7.60 -0.66 -12.45
CA PHE A 520 8.40 -0.21 -13.58
C PHE A 520 7.48 0.40 -14.65
N PRO A 521 7.76 1.62 -15.16
CA PRO A 521 6.92 2.25 -16.18
C PRO A 521 6.75 1.37 -17.40
N ARG A 522 5.49 1.07 -17.75
CA ARG A 522 5.19 0.18 -18.89
C ARG A 522 5.66 0.79 -20.21
N GLU A 523 5.71 2.11 -20.27
CA GLU A 523 6.15 2.91 -21.41
C GLU A 523 7.66 2.76 -21.66
N LEU A 524 8.44 2.51 -20.60
CA LEU A 524 9.90 2.29 -20.70
C LEU A 524 10.26 0.83 -20.95
N LEU A 525 9.33 -0.09 -20.72
CA LEU A 525 9.60 -1.53 -20.84
C LEU A 525 10.00 -1.93 -22.27
N PRO A 526 9.31 -1.48 -23.35
CA PRO A 526 9.76 -1.73 -24.71
C PRO A 526 11.18 -1.23 -24.99
N CYS A 527 11.56 -0.06 -24.45
CA CYS A 527 12.90 0.50 -24.64
C CYS A 527 13.99 -0.35 -23.99
N VAL A 528 13.75 -0.83 -22.76
CA VAL A 528 14.66 -1.75 -22.08
C VAL A 528 14.73 -3.09 -22.81
N MET A 529 13.57 -3.62 -23.22
CA MET A 529 13.46 -4.91 -23.90
C MET A 529 14.13 -4.91 -25.26
N ALA A 530 13.97 -3.85 -26.07
CA ALA A 530 14.65 -3.71 -27.35
C ALA A 530 16.17 -3.84 -27.18
N LYS A 531 16.75 -3.19 -26.16
CA LYS A 531 18.20 -3.28 -25.91
C LYS A 531 18.66 -4.65 -25.43
N TRP A 532 17.88 -5.31 -24.58
CA TRP A 532 18.21 -6.65 -24.05
C TRP A 532 18.04 -7.75 -25.09
N TRP A 533 16.91 -7.76 -25.79
CA TRP A 533 16.52 -8.82 -26.71
C TRP A 533 17.20 -8.69 -28.06
N TRP A 534 17.15 -7.52 -28.70
CA TRP A 534 17.58 -7.38 -30.10
C TRP A 534 19.08 -7.59 -30.26
N ASN A 535 19.84 -7.39 -29.18
CA ASN A 535 21.28 -7.58 -29.16
C ASN A 535 21.71 -8.93 -28.56
N ASP A 536 20.75 -9.79 -28.16
CA ASP A 536 20.98 -10.99 -27.32
C ASP A 536 21.91 -10.71 -26.13
N ALA A 537 21.87 -9.47 -25.65
CA ALA A 537 22.85 -8.93 -24.73
C ALA A 537 22.51 -9.25 -23.28
N VAL A 538 21.26 -9.63 -22.98
CA VAL A 538 20.81 -10.15 -21.68
C VAL A 538 20.00 -11.41 -21.91
N SER A 539 20.47 -12.53 -21.38
CA SER A 539 19.81 -13.82 -21.52
C SER A 539 18.65 -13.97 -20.53
N MET A 540 17.69 -14.84 -20.81
CA MET A 540 16.65 -15.21 -19.84
C MET A 540 17.26 -15.74 -18.54
N LYS A 541 18.35 -16.52 -18.65
CA LYS A 541 19.09 -17.04 -17.50
C LYS A 541 19.58 -15.91 -16.59
N ASP A 542 20.07 -14.81 -17.16
CA ASP A 542 20.49 -13.63 -16.39
C ASP A 542 19.31 -13.05 -15.58
N LEU A 543 18.14 -12.91 -16.21
CA LEU A 543 16.94 -12.39 -15.55
C LEU A 543 16.42 -13.32 -14.46
N LEU A 544 16.35 -14.63 -14.74
CA LEU A 544 15.94 -15.64 -13.77
C LEU A 544 16.89 -15.71 -12.57
N GLN A 545 18.19 -15.48 -12.77
CA GLN A 545 19.15 -15.41 -11.66
C GLN A 545 18.94 -14.21 -10.76
N ILE A 546 18.59 -13.04 -11.33
CA ILE A 546 18.21 -11.87 -10.53
C ILE A 546 16.91 -12.16 -9.77
N GLN A 547 15.91 -12.73 -10.43
CA GLN A 547 14.64 -13.11 -9.80
C GLN A 547 14.85 -14.12 -8.67
N ALA A 548 15.71 -15.12 -8.86
CA ALA A 548 16.01 -16.12 -7.86
C ALA A 548 16.75 -15.50 -6.67
N TRP A 549 17.74 -14.62 -6.92
CA TRP A 549 18.45 -13.90 -5.86
C TRP A 549 17.52 -13.00 -5.02
N THR A 550 16.64 -12.23 -5.66
CA THR A 550 15.70 -11.35 -4.96
C THR A 550 14.62 -12.16 -4.22
N SER A 551 14.21 -13.31 -4.76
CA SER A 551 13.27 -14.23 -4.11
C SER A 551 13.91 -14.99 -2.96
N HIS A 552 15.21 -15.32 -3.04
CA HIS A 552 15.92 -15.96 -1.95
C HIS A 552 16.04 -15.05 -0.73
N LYS A 553 16.23 -13.73 -0.96
CA LYS A 553 16.09 -12.73 0.11
C LYS A 553 14.69 -12.67 0.73
N LYS A 554 13.70 -13.32 0.09
CA LYS A 554 12.31 -13.47 0.54
C LYS A 554 11.95 -14.92 0.95
N LEU A 555 12.89 -15.86 1.04
CA LEU A 555 12.63 -17.16 1.66
C LEU A 555 13.03 -17.15 3.15
N PRO A 556 12.14 -17.56 4.06
CA PRO A 556 12.49 -17.70 5.48
C PRO A 556 13.56 -18.78 5.65
N SER A 557 14.41 -18.66 6.67
CA SER A 557 15.19 -19.83 7.12
C SER A 557 14.22 -20.91 7.61
N ALA A 558 14.65 -22.18 7.57
CA ALA A 558 13.82 -23.30 8.02
C ALA A 558 13.31 -23.14 9.47
N GLU A 559 14.00 -22.34 10.28
CA GLU A 559 13.70 -22.08 11.70
C GLU A 559 12.43 -21.24 11.93
N VAL A 560 11.80 -20.69 10.90
CA VAL A 560 10.71 -19.69 11.03
C VAL A 560 9.33 -20.32 10.81
N CYS A 561 9.26 -21.59 10.45
CA CYS A 561 8.00 -22.26 10.21
C CYS A 561 7.24 -22.47 11.53
N LYS A 562 5.96 -22.10 11.55
CA LYS A 562 5.04 -22.37 12.65
C LYS A 562 4.14 -23.53 12.28
N THR A 563 3.83 -24.34 13.29
CA THR A 563 2.84 -25.43 13.17
C THR A 563 1.41 -24.94 13.36
N GLU A 564 1.21 -23.79 14.01
CA GLU A 564 -0.11 -23.28 14.38
C GLU A 564 -0.28 -21.81 13.99
N CYS A 565 -1.50 -21.48 13.55
CA CYS A 565 -1.96 -20.12 13.29
C CYS A 565 -2.98 -19.74 14.37
N LEU A 566 -2.91 -18.52 14.91
CA LEU A 566 -3.98 -18.04 15.79
C LEU A 566 -5.30 -17.89 15.02
N PRO A 567 -6.45 -18.05 15.71
CA PRO A 567 -7.74 -17.90 15.07
C PRO A 567 -7.94 -16.51 14.48
N GLY A 568 -8.77 -16.46 13.43
CA GLY A 568 -9.16 -15.24 12.75
C GLY A 568 -10.15 -14.40 13.57
N PHE A 569 -11.00 -13.62 12.89
CA PHE A 569 -12.17 -13.03 13.51
C PHE A 569 -13.29 -14.07 13.62
N ASP A 570 -13.89 -14.18 14.81
CA ASP A 570 -14.90 -15.20 15.12
C ASP A 570 -16.15 -15.09 14.23
N ASP A 571 -16.48 -13.87 13.80
CA ASP A 571 -17.65 -13.55 12.97
C ASP A 571 -17.33 -13.47 11.46
N TYR A 572 -16.11 -13.77 11.05
CA TYR A 572 -15.65 -13.54 9.68
C TYR A 572 -16.50 -14.28 8.65
N GLU A 573 -16.75 -15.57 8.85
CA GLU A 573 -17.53 -16.35 7.88
C GLU A 573 -18.98 -15.88 7.80
N ALA A 574 -19.61 -15.59 8.94
CA ALA A 574 -20.96 -15.07 8.99
C ALA A 574 -21.06 -13.72 8.24
N THR A 575 -20.07 -12.85 8.44
CA THR A 575 -19.97 -11.55 7.77
C THR A 575 -19.79 -11.68 6.26
N ILE A 576 -18.94 -12.59 5.80
CA ILE A 576 -18.75 -12.84 4.35
C ILE A 576 -20.02 -13.41 3.73
N ARG A 577 -20.72 -14.34 4.40
CA ARG A 577 -21.99 -14.89 3.92
C ARG A 577 -23.05 -13.80 3.80
N GLU A 578 -23.20 -12.96 4.82
CA GLU A 578 -24.11 -11.81 4.79
C GLU A 578 -23.82 -10.88 3.61
N LEU A 579 -22.53 -10.54 3.39
CA LEU A 579 -22.12 -9.71 2.26
C LEU A 579 -22.43 -10.34 0.90
N CYS A 580 -22.32 -11.65 0.77
CA CYS A 580 -22.67 -12.38 -0.44
C CYS A 580 -24.18 -12.45 -0.67
N GLU A 581 -24.98 -12.61 0.38
CA GLU A 581 -26.46 -12.61 0.30
C GLU A 581 -27.02 -11.24 -0.10
N PHE A 582 -26.38 -10.15 0.30
CA PHE A 582 -26.80 -8.80 -0.09
C PHE A 582 -26.48 -8.45 -1.55
N ARG A 583 -25.51 -9.14 -2.16
CA ARG A 583 -25.19 -8.94 -3.57
C ARG A 583 -26.09 -9.84 -4.39
N ASP A 584 -26.47 -9.34 -5.56
CA ASP A 584 -27.22 -10.10 -6.57
C ASP A 584 -26.72 -11.55 -6.59
N ALA A 585 -27.62 -12.55 -6.53
CA ALA A 585 -27.35 -13.97 -6.17
C ALA A 585 -26.29 -14.71 -7.01
N THR A 586 -25.67 -14.01 -7.96
CA THR A 586 -24.61 -14.43 -8.86
C THR A 586 -23.21 -14.47 -8.21
N VAL A 587 -22.94 -13.75 -7.12
CA VAL A 587 -21.60 -13.72 -6.48
C VAL A 587 -21.56 -14.60 -5.23
N LYS A 588 -21.24 -15.89 -5.41
CA LYS A 588 -21.02 -16.83 -4.30
C LYS A 588 -19.61 -16.67 -3.72
N ALA A 589 -19.47 -16.62 -2.39
CA ALA A 589 -18.16 -16.71 -1.74
C ALA A 589 -17.49 -18.05 -2.08
N GLU A 590 -16.17 -18.06 -2.21
CA GLU A 590 -15.41 -19.26 -2.53
C GLU A 590 -14.36 -19.51 -1.44
N TYR A 591 -14.32 -20.74 -0.92
CA TYR A 591 -13.20 -21.18 -0.10
C TYR A 591 -11.95 -21.27 -0.97
N LEU A 592 -10.86 -20.63 -0.55
CA LEU A 592 -9.55 -20.94 -1.09
C LEU A 592 -8.99 -22.11 -0.29
N ILE A 593 -9.36 -23.33 -0.68
CA ILE A 593 -8.68 -24.53 -0.20
C ILE A 593 -7.53 -24.80 -1.17
N ILE A 594 -6.32 -24.62 -0.67
CA ILE A 594 -5.12 -25.09 -1.36
C ILE A 594 -4.80 -26.44 -0.74
N ASP A 595 -5.05 -27.51 -1.49
CA ASP A 595 -4.54 -28.83 -1.11
C ASP A 595 -3.03 -28.72 -0.88
N ASP A 596 -2.56 -29.36 0.19
CA ASP A 596 -1.21 -29.35 0.74
C ASP A 596 -0.11 -29.04 -0.31
N PRO A 597 0.74 -28.02 -0.09
CA PRO A 597 1.45 -27.34 -1.15
C PRO A 597 2.72 -28.09 -1.54
N MET A 598 3.04 -28.05 -2.84
CA MET A 598 4.40 -27.97 -3.34
C MET A 598 5.39 -28.95 -2.70
N SER A 599 5.70 -30.06 -3.39
CA SER A 599 6.97 -30.78 -3.21
C SER A 599 8.21 -29.92 -3.62
N GLY A 600 8.12 -28.58 -3.57
CA GLY A 600 9.18 -27.64 -3.88
C GLY A 600 10.30 -27.80 -2.87
N THR A 601 11.54 -28.00 -3.30
CA THR A 601 12.30 -26.95 -3.98
C THR A 601 12.94 -27.37 -5.30
N ASP A 602 13.04 -28.68 -5.56
CA ASP A 602 13.66 -29.16 -6.80
C ASP A 602 12.67 -29.30 -7.94
N ALA A 603 11.42 -29.70 -7.69
CA ALA A 603 10.48 -30.00 -8.77
C ALA A 603 10.04 -28.77 -9.58
N ASP A 604 9.83 -27.61 -8.96
CA ASP A 604 9.41 -26.38 -9.68
C ASP A 604 10.59 -25.67 -10.35
N PHE A 605 11.75 -25.67 -9.69
CA PHE A 605 12.99 -25.18 -10.30
C PHE A 605 13.41 -26.09 -11.45
N GLU A 606 13.36 -27.42 -11.28
CA GLU A 606 13.57 -28.40 -12.35
C GLU A 606 12.47 -28.32 -13.40
N TYR A 607 11.22 -28.02 -13.08
CA TYR A 607 10.18 -27.82 -14.08
C TYR A 607 10.45 -26.58 -14.95
N LEU A 608 10.80 -25.45 -14.33
CA LEU A 608 11.17 -24.22 -15.05
C LEU A 608 12.49 -24.38 -15.82
N LYS A 609 13.49 -25.02 -15.21
CA LYS A 609 14.78 -25.34 -15.82
C LYS A 609 14.62 -26.32 -16.98
N LYS A 610 13.82 -27.38 -16.83
CA LYS A 610 13.54 -28.39 -17.88
C LYS A 610 12.69 -27.80 -19.00
N SER A 611 11.73 -26.94 -18.70
CA SER A 611 11.00 -26.17 -19.72
C SER A 611 11.95 -25.25 -20.49
N PHE A 612 12.89 -24.61 -19.80
CA PHE A 612 13.91 -23.77 -20.42
C PHE A 612 14.94 -24.56 -21.23
N GLU A 613 15.41 -25.71 -20.74
CA GLU A 613 16.32 -26.62 -21.45
C GLU A 613 15.65 -27.15 -22.71
N LEU A 614 14.36 -27.55 -22.65
CA LEU A 614 13.57 -27.95 -23.82
C LEU A 614 13.45 -26.82 -24.87
N ILE A 615 13.19 -25.59 -24.45
CA ILE A 615 13.13 -24.41 -25.34
C ILE A 615 14.52 -24.10 -25.92
N SER A 616 15.57 -24.20 -25.10
CA SER A 616 16.95 -23.91 -25.49
C SER A 616 17.55 -24.98 -26.44
N GLU A 617 17.23 -26.25 -26.24
CA GLU A 617 17.59 -27.35 -27.14
C GLU A 617 16.87 -27.23 -28.48
N ARG A 618 15.58 -26.87 -28.47
CA ARG A 618 14.83 -26.56 -29.71
C ARG A 618 15.46 -25.39 -30.47
N ALA A 619 15.86 -24.33 -29.77
CA ALA A 619 16.51 -23.17 -30.37
C ALA A 619 17.92 -23.48 -30.94
N LYS A 620 18.70 -24.36 -30.28
CA LYS A 620 20.03 -24.79 -30.75
C LYS A 620 19.98 -25.73 -31.95
N SER A 621 18.84 -26.39 -32.20
CA SER A 621 18.67 -27.34 -33.30
C SER A 621 18.48 -26.70 -34.69
N LYS A 622 18.40 -25.36 -34.78
CA LYS A 622 18.31 -24.63 -36.06
C LYS A 622 19.64 -23.96 -36.42
N ALA A 623 20.05 -24.17 -37.67
CA ALA A 623 21.24 -23.60 -38.29
C ALA A 623 21.21 -22.05 -38.30
N PRO A 624 22.38 -21.38 -38.33
CA PRO A 624 22.47 -19.92 -38.23
C PRO A 624 21.69 -19.23 -39.35
N VAL A 625 20.85 -18.27 -38.95
CA VAL A 625 20.20 -17.32 -39.87
C VAL A 625 21.28 -16.37 -40.38
N ALA A 626 21.43 -16.31 -41.71
CA ALA A 626 22.37 -15.40 -42.35
C ALA A 626 21.93 -13.93 -42.14
N PRO A 627 22.85 -12.99 -41.90
CA PRO A 627 22.52 -11.58 -41.79
C PRO A 627 22.29 -11.02 -43.20
N GLY A 628 21.02 -10.84 -43.55
CA GLY A 628 20.62 -10.26 -44.83
C GLY A 628 19.42 -9.33 -44.66
N TYR A 629 19.72 -8.03 -44.79
CA TYR A 629 18.84 -6.91 -45.18
C TYR A 629 17.54 -6.72 -44.41
N TYR A 630 17.38 -5.58 -43.73
CA TYR A 630 16.20 -4.71 -43.89
C TYR A 630 16.55 -3.26 -43.53
N PHE A 631 16.20 -2.37 -44.47
CA PHE A 631 16.01 -0.94 -44.31
C PHE A 631 14.61 -0.66 -43.75
#